data_AF-A0A2N6FWQ7-F1
#
_entry.id   AF-A0A2N6FWQ7-F1
#
_cell.length_a   1.000
_cell.length_b   1.000
_cell.length_c   1.000
_cell.angle_alpha   90.00
_cell.angle_beta   90.00
_cell.angle_gamma   90.00
#
_symmetry.space_group_name_H-M   'P 1'
#
loop_
_entity.id
_entity.type
_entity.pdbx_description
1 polymer ?
#
loop_
_entity_poly.entity_id
_entity_poly.type
_entity_poly.pdbx_seq_one_letter_code
_entity_poly.pdbx_strand_id
1 'polypeptide(L)'
;KLEQLFYAVLGGALAVKEKVESRSEELKAWQEKNEDNARKFFDEMAERGEQEKEQLKGMFQDILKEVVADLNLATKDDLEQLKQELGK
;
A
#
# COMPACT_ATOMS: atom_id res chain seq x y z
N LYS A 1 4.19 -24.02 -30.77
CA LYS A 1 4.13 -22.64 -30.21
C LYS A 1 4.44 -22.60 -28.71
N LEU A 2 3.83 -23.47 -27.88
CA LEU A 2 4.13 -23.55 -26.43
C LEU A 2 5.56 -24.02 -26.13
N GLU A 3 6.04 -25.01 -26.88
CA GLU A 3 7.40 -25.56 -26.72
C GLU A 3 8.48 -24.48 -26.94
N GLN A 4 8.34 -23.66 -27.97
CA GLN A 4 9.25 -22.56 -28.23
C GLN A 4 9.24 -21.51 -27.11
N LEU A 5 8.09 -21.24 -26.50
CA LEU A 5 7.97 -20.35 -25.36
C LEU A 5 8.67 -20.95 -24.12
N PHE A 6 8.50 -22.25 -23.90
CA PHE A 6 9.15 -22.99 -22.82
C PHE A 6 10.68 -23.01 -23.00
N TYR A 7 11.16 -23.28 -24.21
CA TYR A 7 12.60 -23.22 -24.53
C TYR A 7 13.16 -21.80 -24.43
N ALA A 8 12.38 -20.77 -24.77
CA ALA A 8 12.79 -19.37 -24.60
C ALA A 8 12.89 -18.98 -23.12
N VAL A 9 11.93 -19.41 -22.30
CA VAL A 9 11.96 -19.19 -20.83
C VAL A 9 13.13 -19.94 -20.21
N LEU A 10 13.36 -21.20 -20.59
CA LEU A 10 14.49 -21.99 -20.10
C LEU A 10 15.84 -21.43 -20.56
N GLY A 11 15.97 -21.06 -21.84
CA GLY A 11 17.19 -20.45 -22.38
C GLY A 11 17.48 -19.10 -21.74
N GLY A 12 16.46 -18.28 -21.51
CA GLY A 12 16.59 -17.02 -20.79
C GLY A 12 17.03 -17.21 -19.33
N ALA A 13 16.44 -18.17 -18.62
CA ALA A 13 16.81 -18.48 -17.23
C ALA A 13 18.25 -19.01 -17.14
N LEU A 14 18.66 -19.88 -18.06
CA LEU A 14 20.04 -20.39 -18.15
C LEU A 14 21.04 -19.28 -18.44
N ALA A 15 20.74 -18.37 -19.39
CA ALA A 15 21.61 -17.24 -19.71
C ALA A 15 21.74 -16.25 -18.53
N VAL A 16 20.67 -16.03 -17.77
CA VAL A 16 20.72 -15.24 -16.53
C VAL A 16 21.62 -15.93 -15.50
N LYS A 17 21.46 -17.24 -15.31
CA LYS A 17 22.29 -18.02 -14.37
C LYS A 17 23.78 -17.97 -14.74
N GLU A 18 24.13 -18.18 -16.00
CA GLU A 18 25.53 -18.10 -16.48
C GLU A 18 26.11 -16.69 -16.32
N LYS A 19 25.31 -15.64 -16.57
CA LYS A 19 25.74 -14.25 -16.40
C LYS A 19 25.94 -13.86 -14.93
N VAL A 20 25.15 -14.45 -14.03
CA VAL A 20 25.28 -14.28 -12.58
C VAL A 20 26.51 -15.01 -12.04
N GLU A 21 26.76 -16.25 -12.48
CA GLU A 21 27.92 -17.05 -12.09
C GLU A 21 29.25 -16.46 -12.61
N SER A 22 29.27 -15.96 -13.85
CA SER A 22 30.47 -15.35 -14.46
C SER A 22 30.82 -13.95 -13.94
N ARG A 23 29.88 -13.26 -13.28
CA ARG A 23 30.05 -11.88 -12.75
C ARG A 23 29.95 -11.82 -11.22
N SER A 24 30.41 -12.88 -10.55
CA SER A 24 30.39 -13.04 -9.08
C SER A 24 30.89 -11.81 -8.29
N GLU A 25 31.92 -11.10 -8.76
CA GLU A 25 32.42 -9.88 -8.11
C GLU A 25 31.53 -8.65 -8.33
N GLU A 26 30.99 -8.45 -9.53
CA GLU A 26 30.04 -7.37 -9.82
C GLU A 26 28.70 -7.60 -9.08
N LEU A 27 28.32 -8.85 -8.86
CA LEU A 27 27.11 -9.22 -8.12
C LEU A 27 27.19 -8.84 -6.64
N LYS A 28 28.37 -9.02 -6.00
CA LYS A 28 28.60 -8.59 -4.61
C LYS A 28 28.54 -7.08 -4.47
N ALA A 29 29.18 -6.35 -5.39
CA ALA A 29 29.10 -4.89 -5.42
C ALA A 29 27.67 -4.38 -5.69
N TRP A 30 26.89 -5.08 -6.52
CA TRP A 30 25.49 -4.78 -6.77
C TRP A 30 24.59 -5.13 -5.57
N GLN A 31 24.90 -6.19 -4.85
CA GLN A 31 24.18 -6.64 -3.66
C GLN A 31 24.38 -5.66 -2.48
N GLU A 32 25.63 -5.28 -2.17
CA GLU A 32 25.93 -4.28 -1.13
C GLU A 32 25.28 -2.92 -1.47
N LYS A 33 25.32 -2.50 -2.73
CA LYS A 33 24.70 -1.24 -3.17
C LYS A 33 23.17 -1.27 -3.15
N ASN A 34 22.54 -2.45 -3.22
CA ASN A 34 21.09 -2.61 -3.22
C ASN A 34 20.49 -2.80 -1.83
N GLU A 35 21.20 -3.40 -0.87
CA GLU A 35 20.69 -3.53 0.49
C GLU A 35 20.44 -2.16 1.14
N ASP A 36 21.36 -1.21 0.96
CA ASP A 36 21.21 0.16 1.48
C ASP A 36 20.08 0.93 0.81
N ASN A 37 19.91 0.76 -0.50
CA ASN A 37 18.82 1.40 -1.24
C ASN A 37 17.45 0.78 -0.90
N ALA A 38 17.39 -0.52 -0.66
CA ALA A 38 16.17 -1.21 -0.26
C ALA A 38 15.70 -0.75 1.13
N ARG A 39 16.60 -0.59 2.10
CA ARG A 39 16.25 -0.05 3.43
C ARG A 39 15.70 1.36 3.35
N LYS A 40 16.37 2.26 2.64
CA LYS A 40 15.90 3.64 2.47
C LYS A 40 14.54 3.71 1.79
N PHE A 41 14.31 2.87 0.77
CA PHE A 41 13.03 2.80 0.09
C PHE A 41 11.90 2.27 0.99
N PHE A 42 12.19 1.28 1.84
CA PHE A 42 11.23 0.77 2.83
C PHE A 42 10.88 1.81 3.89
N ASP A 43 11.87 2.55 4.41
CA ASP A 43 11.64 3.60 5.40
C ASP A 43 10.81 4.75 4.80
N GLU A 44 11.12 5.19 3.57
CA GLU A 44 10.38 6.25 2.87
C GLU A 44 8.93 5.83 2.53
N MET A 45 8.70 4.55 2.22
CA MET A 45 7.37 3.99 2.02
C MET A 45 6.58 3.90 3.33
N ALA A 46 7.22 3.52 4.44
CA ALA A 46 6.59 3.45 5.75
C ALA A 46 6.16 4.84 6.23
N GLU A 47 7.03 5.85 6.08
CA GLU A 47 6.75 7.24 6.46
C GLU A 47 5.61 7.85 5.63
N ARG A 48 5.61 7.63 4.30
CA ARG A 48 4.47 8.04 3.44
C ARG A 48 3.18 7.33 3.82
N GLY A 49 3.23 6.03 4.11
CA GLY A 49 2.06 5.26 4.51
C GLY A 49 1.43 5.74 5.81
N GLU A 50 2.25 6.19 6.77
CA GLU A 50 1.77 6.76 8.02
C GLU A 50 1.08 8.12 7.83
N GLN A 51 1.65 8.99 6.98
CA GLN A 51 1.04 10.29 6.62
C GLN A 51 -0.27 10.15 5.85
N GLU A 52 -0.32 9.25 4.87
CA GLU A 52 -1.51 8.97 4.07
C GLU A 52 -2.64 8.38 4.92
N LYS A 53 -2.33 7.57 5.94
CA LYS A 53 -3.31 6.95 6.83
C LYS A 53 -4.15 7.97 7.61
N GLU A 54 -3.53 9.04 8.12
CA GLU A 54 -4.26 10.08 8.85
C GLU A 54 -5.16 10.90 7.91
N GLN A 55 -4.66 11.23 6.73
CA GLN A 55 -5.46 11.92 5.70
C GLN A 55 -6.65 11.09 5.25
N LEU A 56 -6.44 9.80 4.99
CA LEU A 56 -7.49 8.88 4.55
C LEU A 56 -8.55 8.66 5.65
N LYS A 57 -8.14 8.61 6.92
CA LYS A 57 -9.07 8.58 8.06
C LYS A 57 -9.91 9.85 8.14
N GLY A 58 -9.31 11.03 7.93
CA GLY A 58 -10.01 12.31 7.90
C GLY A 58 -11.05 12.35 6.78
N MET A 59 -10.63 12.04 5.55
CA MET A 59 -11.53 11.96 4.40
C MET A 59 -12.69 11.00 4.64
N PHE A 60 -12.44 9.83 5.24
CA PHE A 60 -13.49 8.85 5.53
C PHE A 60 -14.48 9.36 6.59
N GLN A 61 -14.00 10.07 7.62
CA GLN A 61 -14.88 10.70 8.61
C GLN A 61 -15.76 11.78 7.99
N ASP A 62 -15.22 12.57 7.08
CA ASP A 62 -15.98 13.64 6.43
C ASP A 62 -17.03 13.10 5.47
N ILE A 63 -16.69 12.08 4.67
CA ILE A 63 -17.67 11.37 3.82
C ILE A 63 -18.81 10.79 4.67
N LEU A 64 -18.51 10.17 5.82
CA LEU A 64 -19.56 9.64 6.70
C LEU A 64 -20.45 10.75 7.28
N LYS A 65 -19.88 11.90 7.64
CA LYS A 65 -20.67 13.05 8.10
C LYS A 65 -21.57 13.61 7.01
N GLU A 66 -21.05 13.73 5.79
CA GLU A 66 -21.82 14.15 4.61
C GLU A 66 -22.98 13.19 4.36
N VAL A 67 -22.73 11.88 4.35
CA VAL A 67 -23.80 10.87 4.16
C VAL A 67 -24.87 10.95 5.25
N VAL A 68 -24.47 11.14 6.52
CA VAL A 68 -25.42 11.31 7.63
C VAL A 68 -26.28 12.57 7.45
N ALA A 69 -25.68 13.67 7.02
CA ALA A 69 -26.38 14.93 6.76
C ALA A 69 -27.30 14.83 5.53
N ASP A 70 -26.81 14.29 4.41
CA ASP A 70 -27.55 14.14 3.16
C ASP A 70 -28.76 13.23 3.30
N LEU A 71 -28.64 12.16 4.09
CA LEU A 71 -29.73 11.24 4.38
C LEU A 71 -30.64 11.72 5.53
N ASN A 72 -30.39 12.91 6.10
CA ASN A 72 -31.08 13.44 7.28
C ASN A 72 -31.21 12.42 8.42
N LEU A 73 -30.15 11.64 8.66
CA LEU A 73 -30.15 10.64 9.72
C LEU A 73 -30.03 11.34 11.07
N ALA A 74 -30.95 11.01 11.99
CA ALA A 74 -30.91 11.53 13.34
C ALA A 74 -29.63 11.06 14.05
N THR A 75 -28.85 12.01 14.56
CA THR A 75 -27.67 11.75 15.36
C THR A 75 -28.06 11.33 16.78
N LYS A 76 -27.08 10.84 17.53
CA LYS A 76 -27.31 10.47 18.94
C LYS A 76 -27.75 11.69 19.77
N ASP A 77 -27.22 12.86 19.46
CA ASP A 77 -27.54 14.11 20.15
C ASP A 77 -28.99 14.52 19.87
N ASP A 78 -29.44 14.36 18.61
CA ASP A 78 -30.83 14.60 18.22
C ASP A 78 -31.80 13.68 18.98
N LEU A 79 -31.41 12.41 19.16
CA LEU A 79 -32.20 11.43 19.93
C LEU A 79 -32.22 11.74 21.43
N GLU A 80 -31.14 12.29 21.99
CA GLU A 80 -31.09 12.72 23.38
C GLU A 80 -31.93 13.98 23.63
N GLN A 81 -31.88 14.96 22.73
CA GLN A 81 -32.79 16.11 22.76
C GLN A 81 -34.25 15.66 22.68
N LEU A 82 -34.59 14.76 21.74
CA LEU A 82 -35.94 14.23 21.61
C LEU A 82 -36.41 13.54 22.90
N LYS A 83 -35.55 12.77 23.57
CA LYS A 83 -35.88 12.13 24.86
C LYS A 83 -36.09 13.14 25.98
N GLN A 84 -35.34 14.23 26.01
CA GLN A 84 -35.51 15.29 27.01
C GLN A 84 -36.80 16.08 26.78
N GLU A 85 -37.19 16.29 25.52
CA GLU A 85 -38.45 16.94 25.15
C GLU A 85 -39.68 16.06 25.42
N LEU A 86 -39.60 14.76 25.12
CA LEU A 86 -40.67 13.79 25.40
C LEU A 86 -40.77 13.38 26.87
N GLY A 87 -39.71 13.61 27.66
CA GLY A 87 -39.67 13.34 29.11
C GLY A 87 -40.13 14.51 29.98
N LYS A 88 -40.52 15.65 29.38
CA LYS A 88 -41.25 16.75 30.02
C LYS A 88 -42.76 16.59 29.82
#